data_AF-A0A932PG15-F1
#
_entry.id   AF-A0A932PG15-F1
#
_cell.length_a   1.000
_cell.length_b   1.000
_cell.length_c   1.000
_cell.angle_alpha   90.00
_cell.angle_beta   90.00
_cell.angle_gamma   90.00
#
_symmetry.space_group_name_H-M   'P 1'
#
loop_
_entity.id
_entity.type
_entity.pdbx_description
1 polymer ?
#
loop_
_entity_poly.entity_id
_entity_poly.type
_entity_poly.pdbx_seq_one_letter_code
_entity_poly.pdbx_strand_id
1 'polypeptide(L)' 'PPNSKICFFGHEGPRHVLAPPMSYHPGGVNILFGDGTVKSVSDNIDLRIWWAYGTRNMQERVDTPDRAL' A
#
# COMPACT_ATOMS: atom_id res chain seq x y z
N PRO A 1 -4.35 -2.72 -4.23
CA PRO A 1 -5.13 -2.73 -2.96
C PRO A 1 -5.07 -4.16 -2.39
N PRO A 2 -5.55 -4.46 -1.17
CA PRO A 2 -5.68 -5.83 -0.70
C PRO A 2 -6.40 -6.73 -1.72
N ASN A 3 -5.98 -7.99 -1.83
CA ASN A 3 -6.60 -8.99 -2.70
C ASN A 3 -6.70 -8.60 -4.19
N SER A 4 -5.91 -7.62 -4.65
CA SER A 4 -5.87 -7.23 -6.06
C SER A 4 -4.79 -7.99 -6.83
N LYS A 5 -5.00 -8.17 -8.14
CA LYS A 5 -3.97 -8.69 -9.04
C LYS A 5 -2.69 -7.89 -8.90
N ILE A 6 -1.56 -8.59 -9.00
CA ILE A 6 -0.24 -7.96 -9.10
C ILE A 6 -0.15 -7.17 -10.41
N CYS A 7 0.31 -5.93 -10.35
CA CYS A 7 0.53 -5.08 -11.52
C CYS A 7 1.86 -5.46 -12.19
N PHE A 8 1.95 -6.69 -12.72
CA PHE A 8 3.16 -7.23 -13.34
C PHE A 8 3.13 -7.05 -14.86
N PHE A 9 3.50 -5.88 -15.37
CA PHE A 9 3.76 -5.70 -16.82
C PHE A 9 4.83 -4.63 -17.04
N GLY A 10 6.03 -5.04 -17.44
CA GLY A 10 7.10 -4.15 -17.86
C GLY A 10 8.40 -4.89 -18.13
N HIS A 11 8.90 -4.78 -19.36
CA HIS A 11 10.08 -5.43 -19.95
C HIS A 11 11.43 -4.90 -19.39
N GLU A 12 11.45 -4.26 -18.21
CA GLU A 12 12.61 -3.49 -17.75
C GLU A 12 12.92 -3.71 -16.28
N GLY A 13 13.34 -4.94 -15.97
CA GLY A 13 14.06 -5.29 -14.76
C GLY A 13 13.26 -5.13 -13.45
N PRO A 14 13.82 -5.55 -12.30
CA PRO A 14 13.13 -5.56 -11.02
C PRO A 14 13.10 -4.16 -10.42
N ARG A 15 12.39 -3.22 -11.03
CA ARG A 15 12.24 -1.85 -10.53
C ARG A 15 10.83 -1.67 -9.99
N HIS A 16 10.66 -2.06 -8.73
CA HIS A 16 9.46 -1.84 -7.90
C HIS A 16 8.22 -2.65 -8.28
N VAL A 17 8.18 -3.89 -7.78
CA VAL A 17 6.95 -4.68 -7.75
C VAL A 17 6.24 -4.43 -6.42
N LEU A 18 5.09 -3.77 -6.46
CA LEU A 18 4.15 -3.80 -5.33
C LEU A 18 3.33 -5.09 -5.45
N ALA A 19 3.70 -6.10 -4.66
CA ALA A 19 2.93 -7.32 -4.51
C ALA A 19 1.98 -7.17 -3.31
N PRO A 20 0.69 -6.83 -3.52
CA PRO A 20 -0.26 -6.83 -2.42
C PRO A 20 -0.49 -8.28 -1.92
N PRO A 21 -0.97 -8.46 -0.68
CA PRO A 21 -1.46 -9.75 -0.23
C PRO A 21 -2.60 -10.25 -1.14
N MET A 22 -2.54 -11.53 -1.55
CA MET A 22 -3.45 -12.15 -2.53
C MET A 22 -4.02 -13.49 -2.02
N SER A 23 -4.56 -13.53 -0.81
CA SER A 23 -5.21 -14.74 -0.28
C SER A 23 -6.68 -14.88 -0.71
N TYR A 24 -7.30 -13.79 -1.18
CA TYR A 24 -8.70 -13.69 -1.60
C TYR A 24 -9.71 -14.11 -0.52
N HIS A 25 -9.31 -14.08 0.76
CA HIS A 25 -10.26 -14.17 1.85
C HIS A 25 -11.12 -12.90 1.89
N PRO A 26 -12.46 -13.04 2.02
CA PRO A 26 -13.35 -11.90 2.04
C PRO A 26 -13.17 -11.06 3.30
N GLY A 27 -13.21 -9.74 3.14
CA GLY A 27 -13.28 -8.79 4.24
C GLY A 27 -11.97 -8.08 4.54
N GLY A 28 -10.85 -8.54 3.98
CA GLY A 28 -9.58 -7.85 4.07
C GLY A 28 -8.37 -8.74 4.37
N VAL A 29 -7.30 -8.09 4.82
CA VAL A 29 -5.99 -8.70 5.09
C VAL A 29 -5.41 -8.17 6.40
N ASN A 30 -4.56 -8.95 7.05
CA ASN A 30 -3.79 -8.50 8.21
C ASN A 30 -2.37 -8.13 7.77
N ILE A 31 -1.87 -6.99 8.22
CA ILE A 31 -0.55 -6.46 7.87
C ILE A 31 0.26 -6.27 9.14
N LEU A 32 1.45 -6.87 9.17
CA LEU A 32 2.48 -6.62 10.18
C LEU A 32 3.35 -5.44 9.72
N PHE A 33 3.49 -4.44 10.59
CA PHE A 33 4.40 -3.32 10.40
C PHE A 33 5.77 -3.64 11.01
N GLY A 34 6.81 -2.92 10.57
CA GLY A 34 8.18 -3.12 11.04
C GLY A 34 8.38 -2.86 12.54
N ASP A 35 7.44 -2.16 13.19
CA ASP A 35 7.42 -1.92 14.64
C ASP A 35 6.74 -3.05 15.45
N GLY A 36 6.29 -4.11 14.77
CA GLY A 36 5.61 -5.24 15.40
C GLY A 36 4.10 -5.09 15.54
N THR A 37 3.52 -3.94 15.16
CA THR A 37 2.06 -3.75 15.19
C THR A 37 1.38 -4.49 14.05
N VAL A 38 0.16 -4.96 14.29
CA VAL A 38 -0.67 -5.59 13.26
C VAL A 38 -1.94 -4.78 13.07
N LYS A 39 -2.32 -4.52 11.80
CA LYS A 39 -3.61 -3.91 11.47
C LYS A 39 -4.38 -4.78 10.48
N SER A 40 -5.68 -4.90 10.71
CA SER A 40 -6.62 -5.44 9.73
C SER A 40 -7.03 -4.33 8.76
N VAL A 41 -6.91 -4.60 7.45
CA VAL A 41 -7.18 -3.64 6.37
C VAL A 41 -8.25 -4.22 5.46
N SER A 42 -9.36 -3.49 5.30
CA SER A 42 -10.48 -3.88 4.44
C SER A 42 -10.09 -3.91 2.96
N ASP A 43 -10.72 -4.80 2.20
CA ASP A 43 -10.66 -4.83 0.73
C ASP A 43 -11.14 -3.51 0.09
N ASN A 44 -11.99 -2.74 0.78
CA ASN A 44 -12.56 -1.49 0.29
C ASN A 44 -11.77 -0.24 0.74
N ILE A 45 -10.49 -0.39 1.07
CA ILE A 45 -9.61 0.74 1.42
C ILE A 45 -9.38 1.69 0.24
N ASP A 46 -9.35 3.02 0.50
CA ASP A 46 -8.92 4.01 -0.50
C ASP A 46 -7.48 3.72 -0.95
N LEU A 47 -7.27 3.70 -2.27
CA LEU A 47 -6.00 3.30 -2.86
C LEU A 47 -4.82 4.19 -2.45
N ARG A 48 -5.06 5.49 -2.19
CA ARG A 48 -4.02 6.42 -1.73
C ARG A 48 -3.61 6.11 -0.29
N ILE A 49 -4.56 5.74 0.56
CA ILE A 49 -4.27 5.29 1.93
C ILE A 49 -3.48 3.97 1.89
N TRP A 50 -3.87 3.04 1.02
CA TRP A 50 -3.13 1.78 0.82
C TRP A 50 -1.65 2.04 0.46
N TRP A 51 -1.37 2.95 -0.47
CA TRP A 51 0.00 3.29 -0.83
C TRP A 51 0.74 4.05 0.27
N ALA A 52 0.05 4.92 1.01
CA ALA A 52 0.63 5.67 2.12
C ALA A 52 1.21 4.74 3.21
N TYR A 53 0.61 3.55 3.44
CA TYR A 53 1.15 2.55 4.37
C TYR A 53 2.56 2.05 4.00
N GLY A 54 2.93 2.06 2.72
CA GLY A 54 4.25 1.65 2.26
C GLY A 54 5.30 2.77 2.27
N THR A 55 4.92 4.00 2.62
CA THR A 55 5.84 5.14 2.62
C THR A 55 6.72 5.15 3.86
N ARG A 56 7.95 5.66 3.73
CA ARG A 56 8.90 5.80 4.85
C ARG A 56 8.38 6.73 5.96
N ASN A 57 7.42 7.61 5.66
CA ASN A 57 6.90 8.61 6.59
C ASN A 57 5.65 8.11 7.34
N MET A 58 5.54 6.79 7.57
CA MET A 58 4.54 6.16 8.45
C MET A 58 3.13 6.78 8.34
N GLN A 59 2.47 6.61 7.18
CA GLN A 59 1.04 6.92 6.97
C GLN A 59 0.67 8.39 6.72
N GLU A 60 1.63 9.32 6.67
CA GLU A 60 1.32 10.72 6.35
C GLU A 60 1.19 10.95 4.84
N ARG A 61 0.01 11.43 4.41
CA ARG A 61 -0.12 12.12 3.14
C ARG A 61 0.54 13.49 3.29
N VAL A 62 1.69 13.70 2.66
CA VAL A 62 2.28 15.04 2.54
C VAL A 62 1.45 15.81 1.52
N ASP A 63 0.50 16.61 2.01
CA ASP A 63 -0.04 17.70 1.21
C ASP A 63 1.10 18.71 1.10
N THR A 64 1.69 18.83 -0.09
CA THR A 64 2.69 19.87 -0.34
C THR A 64 2.08 21.20 0.09
N PRO A 65 2.70 21.97 0.99
CA PRO A 65 2.12 23.23 1.40
C PRO A 65 1.92 24.11 0.17
N ASP A 66 0.76 24.75 0.09
CA ASP A 66 0.58 26.01 -0.63
C ASP A 66 1.73 26.94 -0.19
N ARG A 67 2.82 26.98 -0.97
CA ARG A 67 3.35 28.16 -1.66
C ARG A 67 4.83 28.07 -2.02
N ALA A 68 5.12 28.70 -3.16
CA ALA A 68 6.24 29.61 -3.45
C ALA A 68 7.61 29.16 -2.90
N LEU A 69 8.54 28.70 -3.73
CA LEU A 69 9.15 29.37 -4.89
C LEU A 69 9.73 28.33 -5.86
#